data_AF-A0A934DQV1-F1
#
_entry.id   AF-A0A934DQV1-F1
#
_cell.length_a   1.000
_cell.length_b   1.000
_cell.length_c   1.000
_cell.angle_alpha   90.00
_cell.angle_beta   90.00
_cell.angle_gamma   90.00
#
_symmetry.space_group_name_H-M   'P 1'
#
loop_
_entity.id
_entity.type
_entity.pdbx_description
1 polymer ?
#
loop_
_entity_poly.entity_id
_entity_poly.type
_entity_poly.pdbx_seq_one_letter_code
_entity_poly.pdbx_strand_id
1 'polypeptide(L)'
;MGQYPGITMPQDPPVAVEAVVVATPDEPEDRDSWTEVRESWVGEPPPEPDVQVVVPASSVEAISSKKSAPPPPLPTSAGAGDGDDTESARICERLMETALEALAGSDYEAALMAASTVLRAQPANLDAVQCAEMAGRELVRRYVTRLGARTSVPHVVPGRSPSPLDPFSLLLLSQVDGRCTVEQLVESANLPLITGLKALSELYLHGFVRLELAIAESGASGT
;
A
#
# COMPACT_ATOMS: atom_id res chain seq x y z
N MET A 1 33.01 19.71 67.93
CA MET A 1 31.61 19.51 68.36
C MET A 1 30.74 20.31 67.40
N GLY A 2 30.07 19.65 66.46
CA GLY A 2 29.16 20.29 65.52
C GLY A 2 27.95 19.39 65.34
N GLN A 3 26.86 19.71 66.03
CA GLN A 3 25.56 19.04 65.91
C GLN A 3 24.90 19.54 64.63
N TYR A 4 24.69 18.64 63.67
CA TYR A 4 23.78 18.88 62.56
C TYR A 4 22.36 18.50 63.00
N PRO A 5 21.36 19.41 62.87
CA PRO A 5 19.97 19.10 63.18
C PRO A 5 19.41 18.11 62.15
N GLY A 6 18.70 17.09 62.66
CA GLY A 6 18.09 16.03 61.88
C GLY A 6 17.06 16.57 60.89
N ILE A 7 17.37 16.43 59.60
CA ILE A 7 16.41 16.62 58.51
C ILE A 7 15.44 15.44 58.57
N THR A 8 14.24 15.68 59.11
CA THR A 8 13.13 14.74 59.03
C THR A 8 12.55 14.85 57.61
N MET A 9 12.76 13.83 56.78
CA MET A 9 12.09 13.74 55.49
C MET A 9 10.58 13.56 55.70
N PRO A 10 9.73 14.30 54.97
CA PRO A 10 8.31 14.02 54.93
C PRO A 10 8.10 12.67 54.22
N GLN A 11 7.48 11.72 54.92
CA GLN A 11 6.94 10.53 54.27
C GLN A 11 5.75 10.97 53.42
N ASP A 12 5.90 10.85 52.10
CA ASP A 12 4.77 10.93 51.18
C ASP A 12 3.76 9.81 51.52
N PRO A 13 2.46 10.12 51.64
CA PRO A 13 1.46 9.08 51.82
C PRO A 13 1.38 8.20 50.57
N PRO A 14 1.06 6.90 50.71
CA PRO A 14 0.86 6.03 49.56
C PRO A 14 -0.32 6.57 48.74
N VAL A 15 -0.02 7.03 47.52
CA VAL A 15 -1.02 7.34 46.51
C VAL A 15 -1.79 6.06 46.26
N ALA A 16 -3.04 6.02 46.69
CA ALA A 16 -3.98 4.99 46.31
C ALA A 16 -4.11 5.05 44.79
N VAL A 17 -3.41 4.15 44.10
CA VAL A 17 -3.67 3.82 42.71
C VAL A 17 -5.06 3.19 42.68
N GLU A 18 -6.07 4.04 42.51
CA GLU A 18 -7.36 3.61 41.99
C GLU A 18 -7.06 2.83 40.72
N ALA A 19 -7.38 1.54 40.75
CA ALA A 19 -7.35 0.69 39.59
C ALA A 19 -8.29 1.31 38.55
N VAL A 20 -7.72 2.11 37.65
CA VAL A 20 -8.35 2.44 36.39
C VAL A 20 -8.55 1.11 35.71
N VAL A 21 -9.76 0.59 35.82
CA VAL A 21 -10.30 -0.43 34.94
C VAL A 21 -10.23 0.20 33.56
N VAL A 22 -9.08 -0.01 32.90
CA VAL A 22 -8.93 0.22 31.47
C VAL A 22 -9.94 -0.73 30.87
N ALA A 23 -11.11 -0.18 30.54
CA ALA A 23 -12.10 -0.85 29.73
C ALA A 23 -11.33 -1.38 28.51
N THR A 24 -11.16 -2.69 28.47
CA THR A 24 -10.74 -3.37 27.25
C THR A 24 -11.69 -2.87 26.18
N PRO A 25 -11.20 -2.23 25.10
CA PRO A 25 -12.07 -1.86 24.00
C PRO A 25 -12.75 -3.14 23.55
N ASP A 26 -14.07 -3.17 23.69
CA ASP A 26 -14.96 -4.13 23.05
C ASP A 26 -14.40 -4.39 21.65
N GLU A 27 -13.88 -5.60 21.40
CA GLU A 27 -13.44 -5.98 20.07
C GLU A 27 -14.67 -5.87 19.17
N PRO A 28 -14.65 -5.04 18.13
CA PRO A 28 -15.79 -4.92 17.25
C PRO A 28 -15.97 -6.26 16.52
N GLU A 29 -17.16 -6.85 16.68
CA GLU A 29 -17.67 -7.97 15.87
C GLU A 29 -17.79 -7.62 14.36
N ASP A 30 -17.17 -6.54 13.89
CA ASP A 30 -17.13 -6.08 12.49
C ASP A 30 -16.15 -6.86 11.60
N ARG A 31 -15.85 -8.12 11.95
CA ARG A 31 -15.11 -9.01 11.04
C ARG A 31 -15.96 -9.38 9.81
N ASP A 32 -17.29 -9.34 9.96
CA ASP A 32 -18.25 -9.61 8.86
C ASP A 32 -18.59 -8.36 8.03
N SER A 33 -18.41 -7.14 8.54
CA SER A 33 -18.68 -5.88 7.81
C SER A 33 -17.91 -5.75 6.49
N TRP A 34 -16.71 -6.33 6.42
CA TRP A 34 -15.90 -6.29 5.20
C TRP A 34 -16.42 -7.18 4.07
N THR A 35 -17.27 -8.16 4.36
CA THR A 35 -17.90 -8.98 3.31
C THR A 35 -18.93 -8.18 2.52
N GLU A 36 -19.74 -7.35 3.19
CA GLU A 36 -20.69 -6.44 2.52
C GLU A 36 -19.96 -5.35 1.71
N VAL A 37 -18.89 -4.77 2.24
CA VAL A 37 -18.08 -3.79 1.50
C VAL A 37 -17.43 -4.43 0.27
N ARG A 38 -16.96 -5.68 0.37
CA ARG A 38 -16.45 -6.44 -0.77
C ARG A 38 -17.51 -6.63 -1.85
N GLU A 39 -18.74 -6.98 -1.47
CA GLU A 39 -19.84 -7.14 -2.44
C GLU A 39 -20.27 -5.82 -3.08
N SER A 40 -20.18 -4.69 -2.36
CA SER A 40 -20.47 -3.36 -2.91
C SER A 40 -19.46 -2.87 -3.97
N TRP A 41 -18.24 -3.44 -4.02
CA TRP A 41 -17.19 -3.05 -4.98
C TRP A 41 -17.14 -3.95 -6.21
N VAL A 42 -17.81 -5.10 -6.17
CA VAL A 42 -18.10 -5.88 -7.38
C VAL A 42 -19.28 -5.19 -8.07
N GLY A 43 -18.98 -4.07 -8.74
CA GLY A 43 -19.92 -3.47 -9.67
C GLY A 43 -20.38 -4.54 -10.66
N GLU A 44 -21.69 -4.59 -10.90
CA GLU A 44 -22.32 -5.46 -11.89
C GLU A 44 -21.46 -5.45 -13.16
N PRO A 45 -20.96 -6.62 -13.61
CA PRO A 45 -20.12 -6.68 -14.79
C PRO A 45 -20.89 -6.02 -15.94
N PRO A 46 -20.28 -5.08 -16.69
CA PRO A 46 -20.93 -4.49 -17.85
C PRO A 46 -21.35 -5.62 -18.79
N PRO A 47 -22.53 -5.52 -19.44
CA PRO A 47 -22.99 -6.56 -20.35
C PRO A 47 -21.90 -6.81 -21.39
N GLU A 48 -21.36 -8.02 -21.40
CA GLU A 48 -20.31 -8.41 -22.33
C GLU A 48 -20.81 -8.16 -23.75
N PRO A 49 -20.09 -7.37 -24.57
CA PRO A 49 -20.44 -7.28 -25.97
C PRO A 49 -20.25 -8.66 -26.61
N ASP A 50 -21.27 -9.15 -27.32
CA ASP A 50 -21.23 -10.32 -28.20
C ASP A 50 -20.15 -10.13 -29.29
N VAL A 51 -18.88 -10.29 -28.94
CA VAL A 51 -17.76 -10.24 -29.87
C VAL A 51 -17.45 -11.67 -30.26
N GLN A 52 -18.03 -12.10 -31.39
CA GLN A 52 -17.59 -13.30 -32.10
C GLN A 52 -16.15 -13.10 -32.59
N VAL A 53 -15.17 -13.48 -31.77
CA VAL A 53 -13.76 -13.51 -32.16
C VAL A 53 -13.54 -14.70 -33.09
N VAL A 54 -13.68 -14.45 -34.40
CA VAL A 54 -13.20 -15.35 -35.44
C VAL A 54 -11.67 -15.30 -35.41
N VAL A 55 -11.05 -16.36 -34.89
CA VAL A 55 -9.59 -16.54 -34.87
C VAL A 55 -9.14 -17.14 -36.21
N PRO A 56 -8.42 -16.41 -37.09
CA PRO A 56 -7.77 -17.04 -38.23
C PRO A 56 -6.46 -17.70 -37.77
N ALA A 57 -6.34 -19.00 -38.02
CA ALA A 57 -5.08 -19.71 -37.96
C ALA A 57 -4.15 -19.14 -39.05
N SER A 58 -3.10 -18.41 -38.65
CA SER A 58 -2.10 -17.88 -39.59
C SER A 58 -0.69 -18.22 -39.15
N SER A 59 -0.11 -19.15 -39.91
CA SER A 59 1.30 -19.28 -40.32
C SER A 59 2.38 -18.61 -39.47
N VAL A 60 3.15 -19.47 -38.81
CA VAL A 60 4.53 -19.22 -38.40
C VAL A 60 5.45 -19.26 -39.63
N GLU A 61 5.84 -18.10 -40.16
CA GLU A 61 6.99 -17.97 -41.06
C GLU A 61 8.12 -17.14 -40.43
N ALA A 62 9.33 -17.62 -40.67
CA ALA A 62 10.60 -17.19 -40.11
C ALA A 62 10.96 -15.73 -40.44
N ILE A 63 11.24 -14.92 -39.42
CA ILE A 63 11.83 -13.59 -39.60
C ILE A 63 13.36 -13.69 -39.73
N SER A 64 13.76 -13.73 -40.99
CA SER A 64 15.12 -13.59 -41.51
C SER A 64 15.74 -12.23 -41.16
N SER A 65 17.01 -12.28 -40.78
CA SER A 65 17.93 -11.20 -40.42
C SER A 65 17.84 -9.95 -41.32
N LYS A 66 17.41 -8.82 -40.75
CA LYS A 66 17.47 -7.51 -41.41
C LYS A 66 18.63 -6.66 -40.89
N LYS A 67 19.48 -6.30 -41.86
CA LYS A 67 20.62 -5.36 -41.82
C LYS A 67 20.40 -4.15 -40.91
N SER A 68 21.39 -3.94 -40.05
CA SER A 68 21.68 -2.70 -39.32
C SER A 68 21.81 -1.52 -40.30
N ALA A 69 20.94 -0.53 -40.16
CA ALA A 69 21.06 0.77 -40.83
C ALA A 69 21.67 1.79 -39.85
N PRO A 70 22.48 2.75 -40.34
CA PRO A 70 23.03 3.81 -39.49
C PRO A 70 21.92 4.72 -38.94
N PRO A 71 22.02 5.18 -37.68
CA PRO A 71 21.00 6.00 -37.06
C PRO A 71 20.86 7.35 -37.79
N PRO A 72 19.62 7.88 -37.94
CA PRO A 72 19.40 9.19 -38.54
C PRO A 72 20.07 10.31 -37.72
N PRO A 73 20.55 11.38 -38.36
CA PRO A 73 21.11 12.53 -37.66
C PRO A 73 20.04 13.17 -36.78
N LEU A 74 20.36 13.33 -35.49
CA LEU A 74 19.48 13.96 -34.52
C LEU A 74 19.18 15.41 -34.95
N PRO A 75 17.92 15.87 -34.83
CA PRO A 75 17.58 17.26 -35.11
C PRO A 75 18.29 18.18 -34.11
N THR A 76 19.19 19.02 -34.60
CA THR A 76 19.81 20.13 -33.87
C THR A 76 18.77 21.23 -33.66
N SER A 77 17.86 21.05 -32.71
CA SER A 77 16.92 22.09 -32.29
C SER A 77 16.70 22.02 -30.79
N ALA A 78 17.80 22.22 -30.06
CA ALA A 78 17.75 22.67 -28.67
C ALA A 78 17.50 24.18 -28.67
N GLY A 79 16.26 24.56 -28.97
CA GLY A 79 15.77 25.90 -28.69
C GLY A 79 15.58 26.03 -27.19
N ALA A 80 16.40 26.85 -26.54
CA ALA A 80 16.19 27.32 -25.18
C ALA A 80 14.86 28.08 -25.13
N GLY A 81 13.79 27.40 -24.71
CA GLY A 81 12.49 28.00 -24.50
C GLY A 81 12.35 28.44 -23.05
N ASP A 82 12.67 29.71 -22.75
CA ASP A 82 12.39 30.37 -21.46
C ASP A 82 10.86 30.58 -21.21
N GLY A 83 9.98 29.84 -21.90
CA GLY A 83 8.53 29.97 -21.82
C GLY A 83 7.81 28.82 -21.09
N ASP A 84 8.48 27.69 -20.85
CA ASP A 84 7.85 26.44 -20.39
C ASP A 84 7.55 26.45 -18.88
N ASP A 85 8.31 27.23 -18.09
CA ASP A 85 8.19 27.23 -16.63
C ASP A 85 6.81 27.73 -16.14
N THR A 86 6.19 28.65 -16.87
CA THR A 86 4.88 29.19 -16.49
C THR A 86 3.71 28.23 -16.77
N GLU A 87 3.83 27.41 -17.81
CA GLU A 87 2.81 26.40 -18.14
C GLU A 87 2.93 25.21 -17.19
N SER A 88 4.15 24.74 -16.95
CA SER A 88 4.45 23.68 -15.98
C SER A 88 3.95 24.04 -14.56
N ALA A 89 4.16 25.28 -14.13
CA ALA A 89 3.65 25.76 -12.84
C ALA A 89 2.12 25.68 -12.73
N ARG A 90 1.39 26.06 -13.78
CA ARG A 90 -0.09 25.98 -13.82
C ARG A 90 -0.60 24.55 -13.82
N ILE A 91 0.10 23.63 -14.50
CA ILE A 91 -0.23 22.20 -14.48
C ILE A 91 -0.03 21.65 -13.06
N CYS A 92 1.07 21.99 -12.40
CA CYS A 92 1.34 21.59 -11.02
C CYS A 92 0.29 22.11 -10.05
N GLU A 93 -0.14 23.37 -10.21
CA GLU A 93 -1.22 23.97 -9.40
C GLU A 93 -2.53 23.19 -9.53
N ARG A 94 -2.96 22.88 -10.76
CA ARG A 94 -4.17 22.08 -11.00
C ARG A 94 -4.06 20.65 -10.44
N LEU A 95 -2.91 20.01 -10.61
CA LEU A 95 -2.67 18.68 -10.04
C LEU A 95 -2.73 18.70 -8.51
N MET A 96 -2.23 19.78 -7.89
CA MET A 96 -2.31 19.93 -6.44
C MET A 96 -3.75 20.14 -5.97
N GLU A 97 -4.55 20.92 -6.69
CA GLU A 97 -5.99 21.05 -6.44
C GLU A 97 -6.69 19.68 -6.52
N THR A 98 -6.44 18.90 -7.58
CA THR A 98 -6.96 17.53 -7.72
C THR A 98 -6.50 16.61 -6.58
N ALA A 99 -5.25 16.75 -6.12
CA ALA A 99 -4.73 15.95 -5.01
C ALA A 99 -5.48 16.24 -3.70
N LEU A 100 -5.77 17.52 -3.42
CA LEU A 100 -6.52 17.94 -2.23
C LEU A 100 -7.99 17.52 -2.29
N GLU A 101 -8.63 17.64 -3.46
CA GLU A 101 -9.99 17.16 -3.69
C GLU A 101 -10.09 15.64 -3.46
N ALA A 102 -9.16 14.87 -4.02
CA ALA A 102 -9.09 13.43 -3.82
C ALA A 102 -8.86 13.06 -2.34
N LEU A 103 -7.98 13.79 -1.65
CA LEU A 103 -7.73 13.59 -0.23
C LEU A 103 -8.99 13.86 0.62
N ALA A 104 -9.72 14.93 0.31
CA ALA A 104 -11.00 15.26 0.94
C ALA A 104 -12.08 14.20 0.65
N GLY A 105 -12.09 13.65 -0.58
CA GLY A 105 -12.92 12.53 -0.99
C GLY A 105 -12.48 11.17 -0.44
N SER A 106 -11.42 11.11 0.36
CA SER A 106 -10.82 9.87 0.88
C SER A 106 -10.33 8.89 -0.20
N ASP A 107 -10.06 9.39 -1.41
CA ASP A 107 -9.36 8.70 -2.47
C ASP A 107 -7.85 8.97 -2.35
N TYR A 108 -7.23 8.22 -1.44
CA TYR A 108 -5.83 8.37 -1.13
C TYR A 108 -4.90 7.88 -2.25
N GLU A 109 -5.35 6.98 -3.15
CA GLU A 109 -4.54 6.54 -4.28
C GLU A 109 -4.41 7.65 -5.33
N ALA A 110 -5.52 8.28 -5.69
CA ALA A 110 -5.53 9.42 -6.60
C ALA A 110 -4.75 10.61 -6.02
N ALA A 111 -4.95 10.91 -4.73
CA ALA A 111 -4.21 11.97 -4.04
C ALA A 111 -2.69 11.73 -4.05
N LEU A 112 -2.25 10.51 -3.72
CA LEU A 112 -0.83 10.15 -3.74
C LEU A 112 -0.23 10.23 -5.15
N MET A 113 -0.96 9.78 -6.17
CA MET A 113 -0.52 9.82 -7.57
C MET A 113 -0.33 11.27 -8.05
N ALA A 114 -1.32 12.13 -7.80
CA ALA A 114 -1.27 13.54 -8.19
C ALA A 114 -0.14 14.28 -7.47
N ALA A 115 -0.04 14.14 -6.15
CA ALA A 115 1.03 14.74 -5.36
C ALA A 115 2.43 14.25 -5.78
N SER A 116 2.59 12.94 -6.03
CA SER A 116 3.86 12.39 -6.53
C SER A 116 4.24 12.93 -7.90
N THR A 117 3.25 13.22 -8.74
CA THR A 117 3.48 13.81 -10.06
C THR A 117 3.97 15.26 -9.93
N VAL A 118 3.37 16.04 -9.02
CA VAL A 118 3.86 17.38 -8.68
C VAL A 118 5.30 17.33 -8.15
N LEU A 119 5.63 16.39 -7.25
CA LEU A 119 6.98 16.25 -6.69
C LEU A 119 8.05 15.90 -7.71
N ARG A 120 7.70 15.20 -8.80
CA ARG A 120 8.64 14.94 -9.91
C ARG A 120 9.01 16.23 -10.65
N ALA A 121 8.07 17.15 -10.79
CA ALA A 121 8.30 18.45 -11.44
C ALA A 121 8.90 19.47 -10.47
N GLN A 122 8.45 19.47 -9.21
CA GLN A 122 8.80 20.44 -8.18
C GLN A 122 9.12 19.71 -6.86
N PRO A 123 10.34 19.18 -6.69
CA PRO A 123 10.69 18.37 -5.51
C PRO A 123 10.72 19.15 -4.19
N ALA A 124 10.80 20.48 -4.26
CA ALA A 124 10.79 21.37 -3.10
C ALA A 124 9.38 21.84 -2.68
N ASN A 125 8.32 21.36 -3.35
CA ASN A 125 6.95 21.74 -3.02
C ASN A 125 6.50 21.06 -1.71
N LEU A 126 6.45 21.82 -0.62
CA LEU A 126 6.12 21.31 0.72
C LEU A 126 4.70 20.76 0.81
N ASP A 127 3.73 21.38 0.15
CA ASP A 127 2.33 20.95 0.18
C ASP A 127 2.16 19.59 -0.48
N ALA A 128 2.85 19.37 -1.61
CA ALA A 128 2.86 18.08 -2.29
C ALA A 128 3.54 16.98 -1.46
N VAL A 129 4.62 17.30 -0.74
CA VAL A 129 5.26 16.35 0.19
C VAL A 129 4.28 15.95 1.30
N GLN A 130 3.67 16.93 1.96
CA GLN A 130 2.72 16.68 3.05
C GLN A 130 1.52 15.86 2.57
N CYS A 131 0.95 16.21 1.41
CA CYS A 131 -0.17 15.47 0.83
C CYS A 131 0.21 14.03 0.49
N ALA A 132 1.37 13.81 -0.15
CA ALA A 132 1.86 12.47 -0.47
C ALA A 132 2.10 11.63 0.80
N GLU A 133 2.71 12.21 1.84
CA GLU A 133 2.92 11.52 3.11
C GLU A 133 1.60 11.16 3.81
N MET A 134 0.65 12.10 3.87
CA MET A 134 -0.66 11.86 4.48
C MET A 134 -1.42 10.76 3.76
N ALA A 135 -1.54 10.87 2.44
CA ALA A 135 -2.20 9.86 1.61
C ALA A 135 -1.50 8.48 1.74
N GLY A 136 -0.17 8.46 1.73
CA GLY A 136 0.61 7.24 1.92
C GLY A 136 0.38 6.58 3.27
N ARG A 137 0.38 7.34 4.37
CA ARG A 137 0.11 6.82 5.72
C ARG A 137 -1.29 6.23 5.84
N GLU A 138 -2.30 6.89 5.29
CA GLU A 138 -3.67 6.38 5.33
C GLU A 138 -3.87 5.15 4.44
N LEU A 139 -3.20 5.07 3.28
CA LEU A 139 -3.20 3.84 2.46
C LEU A 139 -2.58 2.67 3.21
N VAL A 140 -1.40 2.88 3.82
CA VAL A 140 -0.75 1.84 4.64
C VAL A 140 -1.69 1.40 5.75
N ARG A 141 -2.31 2.33 6.48
CA ARG A 141 -3.29 2.01 7.52
C ARG A 141 -4.44 1.17 6.96
N ARG A 142 -5.09 1.60 5.86
CA ARG A 142 -6.21 0.87 5.25
C ARG A 142 -5.84 -0.55 4.84
N TYR A 143 -4.70 -0.74 4.18
CA TYR A 143 -4.27 -2.08 3.78
C TYR A 143 -3.89 -2.94 4.97
N VAL A 144 -3.20 -2.39 5.98
CA VAL A 144 -2.87 -3.13 7.20
C VAL A 144 -4.12 -3.54 7.95
N THR A 145 -5.08 -2.63 8.15
CA THR A 145 -6.37 -2.94 8.79
C THR A 145 -7.11 -4.05 8.04
N ARG A 146 -7.10 -4.02 6.70
CA ARG A 146 -7.71 -5.08 5.88
C ARG A 146 -7.01 -6.43 6.02
N LEU A 147 -5.68 -6.43 6.13
CA LEU A 147 -4.87 -7.63 6.34
C LEU A 147 -4.85 -8.07 7.82
N GLY A 148 -5.46 -7.30 8.72
CA GLY A 148 -5.39 -7.48 10.17
C GLY A 148 -4.13 -6.86 10.76
N ALA A 149 -3.03 -7.60 10.77
CA ALA A 149 -1.76 -7.19 11.38
C ALA A 149 -0.58 -7.34 10.41
N ARG A 150 0.45 -6.49 10.55
CA ARG A 150 1.71 -6.61 9.78
C ARG A 150 2.50 -7.87 10.14
N THR A 151 2.23 -8.42 11.33
CA THR A 151 2.81 -9.66 11.84
C THR A 151 2.02 -10.90 11.44
N SER A 152 0.91 -10.75 10.71
CA SER A 152 0.19 -11.90 10.17
C SER A 152 1.05 -12.67 9.17
N VAL A 153 0.88 -13.98 9.13
CA VAL A 153 1.56 -14.89 8.21
C VAL A 153 0.59 -15.29 7.09
N PRO A 154 0.91 -15.00 5.83
CA PRO A 154 0.11 -15.42 4.69
C PRO A 154 0.31 -16.91 4.40
N HIS A 155 -0.79 -17.62 4.19
CA HIS A 155 -0.84 -19.02 3.76
C HIS A 155 -1.58 -19.14 2.44
N VAL A 156 -0.99 -19.85 1.48
CA VAL A 156 -1.62 -20.08 0.17
C VAL A 156 -2.79 -21.04 0.32
N VAL A 157 -3.94 -20.67 -0.23
CA VAL A 157 -5.14 -21.51 -0.30
C VAL A 157 -5.13 -22.27 -1.63
N PRO A 158 -5.03 -23.62 -1.62
CA PRO A 158 -5.00 -24.41 -2.85
C PRO A 158 -6.37 -24.44 -3.54
N GLY A 159 -6.36 -24.68 -4.85
CA GLY A 159 -7.58 -25.01 -5.61
C GLY A 159 -8.42 -23.83 -6.09
N ARG A 160 -7.87 -22.61 -6.09
CA ARG A 160 -8.56 -21.45 -6.67
C ARG A 160 -8.47 -21.40 -8.19
N SER A 161 -9.56 -20.91 -8.81
CA SER A 161 -9.62 -20.66 -10.24
C SER A 161 -8.63 -19.56 -10.66
N PRO A 162 -8.08 -19.65 -11.88
CA PRO A 162 -7.19 -18.61 -12.40
C PRO A 162 -8.00 -17.32 -12.63
N SER A 163 -7.84 -16.37 -11.70
CA SER A 163 -8.23 -14.98 -11.93
C SER A 163 -7.04 -14.25 -12.54
N PRO A 164 -7.25 -13.25 -13.42
CA PRO A 164 -6.16 -12.34 -13.77
C PRO A 164 -5.65 -11.71 -12.48
N LEU A 165 -4.36 -11.92 -12.19
CA LEU A 165 -3.65 -11.34 -11.06
C LEU A 165 -2.61 -10.36 -11.60
N ASP A 166 -2.43 -9.26 -10.88
CA ASP A 166 -1.36 -8.32 -11.14
C ASP A 166 0.02 -9.02 -11.04
N PRO A 167 1.03 -8.63 -11.85
CA PRO A 167 2.36 -9.23 -11.79
C PRO A 167 3.00 -9.17 -10.40
N PHE A 168 2.76 -8.12 -9.60
CA PHE A 168 3.28 -8.03 -8.23
C PHE A 168 2.57 -9.02 -7.29
N SER A 169 1.28 -9.23 -7.49
CA SER A 169 0.50 -10.24 -6.77
C SER A 169 1.02 -11.65 -7.08
N LEU A 170 1.33 -11.96 -8.35
CA LEU A 170 1.95 -13.24 -8.72
C LEU A 170 3.35 -13.41 -8.11
N LEU A 171 4.17 -12.35 -8.12
CA LEU A 171 5.49 -12.36 -7.50
C LEU A 171 5.40 -12.67 -6.01
N LEU A 172 4.53 -11.97 -5.27
CA LEU A 172 4.32 -12.20 -3.85
C LEU A 172 3.82 -13.61 -3.58
N LEU A 173 2.86 -14.11 -4.37
CA LEU A 173 2.33 -15.46 -4.23
C LEU A 173 3.42 -16.53 -4.37
N SER A 174 4.40 -16.31 -5.27
CA SER A 174 5.53 -17.23 -5.44
C SER A 174 6.50 -17.28 -4.25
N GLN A 175 6.47 -16.24 -3.40
CA GLN A 175 7.34 -16.11 -2.21
C GLN A 175 6.63 -16.52 -0.91
N VAL A 176 5.32 -16.79 -0.94
CA VAL A 176 4.57 -17.19 0.26
C VAL A 176 5.02 -18.58 0.71
N ASP A 177 5.79 -18.61 1.79
CA ASP A 177 6.30 -19.83 2.42
C ASP A 177 5.50 -20.29 3.65
N GLY A 178 4.53 -19.47 4.10
CA GLY A 178 3.75 -19.73 5.31
C GLY A 178 4.53 -19.53 6.61
N ARG A 179 5.67 -18.82 6.59
CA ARG A 179 6.47 -18.50 7.78
C ARG A 179 6.85 -17.03 7.85
N CYS A 180 7.05 -16.39 6.71
CA CYS A 180 7.37 -14.98 6.63
C CYS A 180 6.14 -14.13 6.99
N THR A 181 6.34 -13.11 7.81
CA THR A 181 5.29 -12.10 8.07
C THR A 181 5.02 -11.27 6.82
N VAL A 182 3.87 -10.59 6.77
CA VAL A 182 3.52 -9.67 5.68
C VAL A 182 4.63 -8.64 5.42
N GLU A 183 5.22 -8.05 6.46
CA GLU A 183 6.30 -7.06 6.32
C GLU A 183 7.57 -7.68 5.69
N GLN A 184 8.00 -8.83 6.20
CA GLN A 184 9.17 -9.55 5.67
C GLN A 184 8.97 -10.02 4.23
N LEU A 185 7.74 -10.43 3.88
CA LEU A 185 7.40 -10.85 2.54
C LEU A 185 7.50 -9.69 1.54
N VAL A 186 7.00 -8.51 1.92
CA VAL A 186 7.11 -7.30 1.07
C VAL A 186 8.57 -6.84 0.95
N GLU A 187 9.33 -6.88 2.05
CA GLU A 187 10.75 -6.53 2.07
C GLU A 187 11.59 -7.46 1.20
N SER A 188 11.41 -8.78 1.32
CA SER A 188 12.14 -9.78 0.52
C SER A 188 11.82 -9.70 -0.98
N ALA A 189 10.60 -9.28 -1.34
CA ALA A 189 10.21 -9.04 -2.73
C ALA A 189 10.82 -7.76 -3.33
N ASN A 190 11.52 -6.94 -2.54
CA ASN A 190 12.07 -5.63 -2.93
C ASN A 190 11.01 -4.69 -3.54
N LEU A 191 9.77 -4.74 -3.03
CA LEU A 191 8.69 -3.88 -3.49
C LEU A 191 8.52 -2.66 -2.58
N PRO A 192 8.10 -1.50 -3.12
CA PRO A 192 7.64 -0.40 -2.28
C PRO A 192 6.53 -0.87 -1.34
N LEU A 193 6.59 -0.46 -0.08
CA LEU A 193 5.70 -0.96 0.96
C LEU A 193 4.22 -0.89 0.57
N ILE A 194 3.78 0.25 0.01
CA ILE A 194 2.38 0.45 -0.42
C ILE A 194 2.01 -0.51 -1.55
N THR A 195 2.88 -0.66 -2.55
CA THR A 195 2.66 -1.59 -3.68
C THR A 195 2.56 -3.04 -3.20
N GLY A 196 3.46 -3.46 -2.31
CA GLY A 196 3.43 -4.80 -1.75
C GLY A 196 2.19 -5.07 -0.90
N LEU A 197 1.80 -4.12 -0.05
CA LEU A 197 0.57 -4.22 0.75
C LEU A 197 -0.68 -4.24 -0.12
N LYS A 198 -0.75 -3.41 -1.17
CA LYS A 198 -1.85 -3.41 -2.14
C LYS A 198 -2.00 -4.77 -2.81
N ALA A 199 -0.92 -5.29 -3.38
CA ALA A 199 -0.90 -6.59 -4.06
C ALA A 199 -1.27 -7.75 -3.11
N LEU A 200 -0.75 -7.75 -1.86
CA LEU A 200 -1.18 -8.72 -0.84
C LEU A 200 -2.67 -8.59 -0.50
N SER A 201 -3.18 -7.36 -0.43
CA SER A 201 -4.59 -7.12 -0.18
C SER A 201 -5.48 -7.64 -1.30
N GLU A 202 -5.04 -7.55 -2.55
CA GLU A 202 -5.73 -8.14 -3.70
C GLU A 202 -5.72 -9.66 -3.63
N LEU A 203 -4.58 -10.30 -3.31
CA LEU A 203 -4.51 -11.74 -3.11
C LEU A 203 -5.47 -12.23 -2.02
N TYR A 204 -5.56 -11.49 -0.92
CA TYR A 204 -6.48 -11.77 0.18
C TYR A 204 -7.95 -11.58 -0.23
N LEU A 205 -8.27 -10.47 -0.89
CA LEU A 205 -9.63 -10.18 -1.37
C LEU A 205 -10.09 -11.18 -2.40
N HIS A 206 -9.22 -11.55 -3.34
CA HIS A 206 -9.54 -12.64 -4.24
C HIS A 206 -9.75 -13.87 -3.39
N GLY A 207 -8.80 -14.25 -2.53
CA GLY A 207 -8.87 -15.37 -1.57
C GLY A 207 -7.82 -16.44 -1.84
N PHE A 208 -6.77 -16.09 -2.58
CA PHE A 208 -5.60 -16.93 -2.83
C PHE A 208 -4.74 -17.11 -1.58
N VAL A 209 -4.86 -16.18 -0.63
CA VAL A 209 -4.12 -16.18 0.63
C VAL A 209 -5.09 -16.04 1.80
N ARG A 210 -4.88 -16.84 2.84
CA ARG A 210 -5.46 -16.66 4.17
C ARG A 210 -4.37 -16.12 5.10
N LEU A 211 -4.75 -15.22 6.00
CA LEU A 211 -3.83 -14.64 6.99
C LEU A 211 -4.09 -15.31 8.33
N GLU A 212 -3.05 -15.91 8.90
CA GLU A 212 -3.08 -16.40 10.27
C GLU A 212 -2.31 -15.42 11.15
N LEU A 213 -2.91 -15.06 12.29
CA LEU A 213 -2.19 -14.27 13.27
C LEU A 213 -1.04 -15.14 13.76
N ALA A 214 0.20 -14.64 13.70
CA ALA A 214 1.30 -15.27 14.41
C ALA A 214 0.94 -15.22 15.89
N ILE A 215 0.35 -16.29 16.41
CA ILE A 215 0.18 -16.48 17.84
C ILE A 215 1.62 -16.52 18.31
N ALA A 216 2.09 -15.41 18.90
CA ALA A 216 3.33 -15.45 19.64
C ALA A 216 3.11 -16.60 20.62
N GLU A 217 3.79 -17.74 20.39
CA GLU A 217 3.80 -18.85 21.31
C GLU A 217 4.42 -18.29 22.58
N SER A 218 3.56 -17.67 23.37
CA SER A 218 3.82 -17.13 24.68
C SER A 218 4.29 -18.34 25.44
N GLY A 219 5.60 -18.39 25.66
CA GLY A 219 6.27 -19.42 26.41
C GLY A 219 5.73 -19.48 27.82
N ALA A 220 4.55 -20.09 27.98
CA ALA A 220 4.15 -20.77 29.19
C ALA A 220 4.74 -22.19 29.14
N SER A 221 6.07 -22.28 28.94
CA SER A 221 6.85 -23.41 29.43
C SER A 221 7.08 -23.14 30.92
N GLY A 222 6.00 -23.26 31.68
CA GLY A 222 6.04 -23.25 33.14
C GLY A 222 6.44 -24.64 33.61
N THR A 223 7.68 -24.76 34.06
CA THR A 223 8.26 -25.90 34.80
C THR A 223 7.63 -26.08 36.16
#